data_AF-A0A117MRL3-F1
#
_entry.id   AF-A0A117MRL3-F1
#
_cell.length_a   1.000
_cell.length_b   1.000
_cell.length_c   1.000
_cell.angle_alpha   90.00
_cell.angle_beta   90.00
_cell.angle_gamma   90.00
#
_symmetry.space_group_name_H-M   'P 1'
#
loop_
_entity.id
_entity.type
_entity.pdbx_description
1 polymer ?
#
loop_
_entity_poly.entity_id
_entity_poly.type
_entity_poly.pdbx_seq_one_letter_code
_entity_poly.pdbx_strand_id
1 'polypeptide(L)' 'MIIVATCNLCHRDMSDGEVDGHRRDVHPDISADGTRESDHSRIMPDAAAESIRPPDAAGHPRAAEDA' A
#
# COMPACT_ATOMS: atom_id res chain seq x y z
N MET A 1 13.25 19.24 -2.15
CA MET A 1 12.21 18.26 -2.52
C MET A 1 11.22 18.19 -1.38
N ILE A 2 9.95 18.48 -1.63
CA ILE A 2 8.90 18.25 -0.64
C ILE A 2 8.58 16.76 -0.74
N ILE A 3 8.91 16.00 0.30
CA ILE A 3 8.58 14.58 0.37
C ILE A 3 7.10 14.51 0.75
N VAL A 4 6.28 14.10 -0.21
CA VAL A 4 4.85 13.87 -0.04
C VAL A 4 4.62 12.39 0.20
N ALA A 5 3.80 12.08 1.19
CA ALA A 5 3.38 10.73 1.53
C ALA A 5 1.88 10.60 1.26
N THR A 6 1.47 9.46 0.70
CA THR A 6 0.07 9.21 0.35
C THR A 6 -0.52 8.18 1.30
N CYS A 7 -1.66 8.51 1.93
CA CYS A 7 -2.45 7.53 2.66
C CYS A 7 -3.26 6.69 1.67
N ASN A 8 -2.89 5.43 1.47
CA ASN A 8 -3.63 4.50 0.59
C ASN A 8 -4.97 4.01 1.20
N LEU A 9 -5.29 4.34 2.46
CA LEU A 9 -6.62 4.05 3.03
C LEU A 9 -7.60 5.18 2.74
N CYS A 10 -7.14 6.43 2.80
CA CYS A 10 -7.95 7.62 2.53
C CYS A 10 -7.82 8.15 1.10
N HIS A 11 -6.88 7.60 0.32
CA HIS A 11 -6.45 8.11 -0.99
C HIS A 11 -6.16 9.61 -0.95
N ARG A 12 -5.39 10.04 0.06
CA ARG A 12 -5.08 11.44 0.32
C ARG A 12 -3.58 11.67 0.43
N ASP A 13 -3.10 12.68 -0.28
CA ASP A 13 -1.74 13.18 -0.16
C ASP A 13 -1.58 14.12 1.05
N MET A 14 -0.46 13.97 1.74
CA MET A 14 -0.10 14.73 2.93
C MET A 14 1.42 14.85 3.07
N SER A 15 1.87 15.76 3.92
CA SER A 15 3.31 15.94 4.18
C SER A 15 3.84 14.78 5.03
N ASP A 16 5.08 14.34 4.82
CA ASP A 16 5.68 13.24 5.59
C ASP A 16 5.60 13.48 7.12
N GLY A 17 5.81 14.72 7.55
CA GLY A 17 5.70 15.11 8.97
C GLY A 17 4.29 15.02 9.56
N GLU A 18 3.24 14.92 8.74
CA GLU A 18 1.84 14.79 9.17
C GLU A 18 1.36 13.34 9.21
N VAL A 19 2.13 12.38 8.65
CA VAL A 19 1.74 10.98 8.49
C VAL A 19 1.52 10.28 9.83
N ASP A 20 2.42 10.45 10.80
CA ASP A 20 2.30 9.80 12.11
C ASP A 20 1.06 10.29 12.87
N GLY A 21 0.82 11.61 12.84
CA GLY A 21 -0.35 12.24 13.45
C GLY A 21 -1.65 11.79 12.79
N HIS A 22 -1.70 11.82 11.45
CA HIS A 22 -2.85 11.34 10.68
C HIS A 22 -3.17 9.88 10.99
N ARG A 23 -2.15 9.00 11.02
CA ARG A 23 -2.35 7.58 11.32
C ARG A 23 -2.97 7.40 12.71
N ARG A 24 -2.45 8.07 13.74
CA ARG A 24 -2.93 7.88 15.12
C ARG A 24 -4.34 8.42 15.34
N ASP A 25 -4.71 9.50 14.65
CA ASP A 25 -6.01 10.16 14.81
C ASP A 25 -7.11 9.48 13.95
N VAL A 26 -6.81 9.20 12.68
CA VAL A 26 -7.79 8.68 11.70
C VAL A 26 -7.81 7.15 11.66
N HIS A 27 -6.68 6.51 11.98
CA HIS A 27 -6.49 5.07 11.87
C HIS A 27 -5.91 4.46 13.16
N PRO A 28 -6.60 4.56 14.31
CA PRO A 28 -6.08 4.08 15.60
C PRO A 28 -5.83 2.56 15.64
N ASP A 29 -6.45 1.80 14.74
CA ASP A 29 -6.28 0.36 14.56
C ASP A 29 -5.01 -0.01 13.75
N ILE A 30 -4.30 0.98 13.21
CA ILE A 30 -3.07 0.78 12.45
C ILE A 30 -1.88 1.08 13.36
N SER A 31 -1.12 0.03 13.67
CA SER A 31 0.12 0.11 14.42
C SER A 31 1.20 0.92 13.69
N ALA A 32 2.24 1.35 14.42
CA ALA A 32 3.32 2.16 13.86
C ALA A 32 4.07 1.49 12.70
N ASP A 33 4.10 0.16 12.70
CA ASP A 33 4.69 -0.71 11.68
C ASP A 33 3.78 -0.89 10.43
N GLY A 34 2.62 -0.23 10.39
CA GLY A 34 1.65 -0.39 9.29
C GLY A 34 0.81 -1.67 9.39
N THR A 35 0.89 -2.39 10.52
CA THR A 35 0.03 -3.55 10.79
C THR A 35 -1.35 -3.10 11.24
N ARG A 36 -2.40 -3.56 10.56
CA ARG A 36 -3.79 -3.38 10.96
C ARG A 36 -4.21 -4.45 11.96
N GLU A 37 -4.65 -4.06 13.15
CA GLU A 37 -5.00 -5.02 14.21
C GLU A 37 -6.23 -5.86 13.86
N SER A 38 -7.20 -5.28 13.16
CA SER A 38 -8.45 -5.98 12.80
C SER A 38 -8.26 -7.26 11.98
N ASP A 39 -7.20 -7.36 11.18
CA ASP A 39 -6.99 -8.45 10.21
C ASP A 39 -5.52 -8.93 10.15
N HIS A 40 -4.63 -8.34 10.96
CA HIS A 40 -3.18 -8.55 10.92
C HIS A 40 -2.52 -8.26 9.55
N SER A 41 -3.25 -7.62 8.63
CA SER A 41 -2.74 -7.20 7.34
C SER A 41 -1.71 -6.06 7.49
N ARG A 42 -0.57 -6.17 6.80
CA ARG A 42 0.51 -5.16 6.79
C ARG A 42 0.40 -4.26 5.57
N ILE A 43 0.36 -2.95 5.80
CA ILE A 43 0.46 -1.92 4.76
C ILE A 43 1.93 -1.80 4.39
N MET A 44 2.31 -2.33 3.23
CA MET A 44 3.66 -2.21 2.71
C MET A 44 3.85 -0.83 2.06
N PRO A 45 4.97 -0.14 2.32
CA PRO A 45 5.33 1.04 1.56
C PRO A 45 5.56 0.67 0.09
N ASP A 46 5.22 1.58 -0.83
CA ASP A 46 5.25 1.33 -2.28
C ASP A 46 6.62 0.86 -2.80
N ALA A 47 7.71 1.42 -2.24
CA ALA A 47 9.08 0.98 -2.53
C ALA A 47 9.36 -0.49 -2.18
N ALA A 48 8.63 -1.07 -1.21
CA ALA A 48 8.70 -2.49 -0.88
C ALA A 48 7.76 -3.35 -1.75
N ALA A 49 6.69 -2.77 -2.31
CA ALA A 49 5.77 -3.46 -3.21
C ALA A 49 6.44 -3.83 -4.55
N GLU A 50 7.41 -3.03 -5.03
CA GLU A 50 8.20 -3.36 -6.23
C GLU A 50 9.02 -4.66 -6.07
N SER A 51 9.31 -5.08 -4.83
CA SER A 51 10.03 -6.33 -4.54
C SER A 51 9.11 -7.56 -4.52
N ILE A 52 7.79 -7.38 -4.58
CA ILE A 52 6.80 -8.46 -4.63
C ILE A 52 6.25 -8.63 -6.06
N ARG A 53 7.00 -8.17 -7.07
CA ARG A 53 6.71 -8.54 -8.45
C ARG A 53 7.12 -10.01 -8.62
N PRO A 54 6.17 -10.95 -8.83
CA PRO A 54 6.57 -12.31 -9.16
C PRO A 54 7.45 -12.27 -10.42
N PRO A 55 8.62 -12.93 -10.44
CA PRO A 55 9.45 -13.02 -11.62
C PRO A 55 8.84 -14.01 -12.63
N ASP A 56 7.57 -13.84 -13.00
CA ASP A 56 7.01 -14.32 -14.25
C ASP A 56 5.58 -13.79 -14.43
N ALA A 57 5.44 -12.69 -15.17
CA ALA A 57 4.23 -12.40 -15.94
C ALA A 57 4.56 -12.57 -17.43
N ALA A 58 5.33 -13.62 -17.75
CA ALA A 58 5.61 -14.06 -19.10
C ALA A 58 4.83 -15.35 -19.38
N GLY A 59 3.49 -15.29 -19.32
CA GLY A 59 2.68 -16.41 -19.81
C GLY A 59 1.29 -16.51 -19.20
N HIS A 60 0.40 -15.61 -19.59
CA HIS A 60 -1.01 -16.00 -19.70
C HIS A 60 -1.30 -16.17 -21.20
N PRO A 61 -1.23 -17.38 -21.78
CA PRO A 61 -1.86 -17.58 -23.07
C PRO A 61 -3.35 -17.33 -22.85
N ARG A 62 -3.84 -16.26 -23.47
CA ARG A 62 -5.26 -15.96 -23.57
C ARG A 62 -5.92 -17.19 -24.19
N ALA A 63 -6.72 -17.90 -23.40
CA ALA A 63 -7.52 -19.01 -23.91
C ALA A 63 -8.32 -18.49 -25.11
N ALA A 64 -8.26 -19.23 -26.21
CA ALA A 64 -8.96 -18.92 -27.43
C ALA A 64 -10.47 -18.90 -27.16
N GLU A 65 -11.06 -17.73 -27.27
CA GLU A 65 -12.49 -17.57 -27.47
C GLU A 65 -12.64 -16.94 -28.85
N ASP A 66 -12.73 -17.78 -29.88
CA ASP A 66 -13.28 -17.42 -31.19
C ASP A 66 -13.66 -18.70 -31.97
N ALA A 67 -14.96 -18.78 -32.29
CA ALA A 67 -15.64 -19.57 -33.34
C ALA A 67 -15.62 -21.12 -33.30
#